data_AF-D3NZ59-F1
#
_entry.id   AF-D3NZ59-F1
#
_cell.length_a   1.000
_cell.length_b   1.000
_cell.length_c   1.000
_cell.angle_alpha   90.00
_cell.angle_beta   90.00
_cell.angle_gamma   90.00
#
_symmetry.space_group_name_H-M   'P 1'
#
loop_
_entity.id
_entity.type
_entity.pdbx_description
1 polymer ?
#
loop_
_entity_poly.entity_id
_entity_poly.type
_entity_poly.pdbx_seq_one_letter_code
_entity_poly.pdbx_strand_id
1 'polypeptide(L)'
;MRILLKYPGIAGDSLLQGYSNLIFCTKFDMRTGTNDAGSLEYGAAVEDNDYDVYGIAAMQENYRKVKPRSKPRTVGIDSVDLGKPIDMASPLLLKTAFADPVPGAEATIYFLRPIDTQASAEQSGLAGGTIGFDKFLTIVLTDVHVTSYTVSAGTSADNSGDETISLSFTKLNMTYVHYKNGQPQNVPVEIKVAKKK
;
A
#
# COMPACT_ATOMS: atom_id res chain seq x y z
N MET A 1 -7.10 -15.01 6.69
CA MET A 1 -6.64 -13.61 6.78
C MET A 1 -7.77 -12.70 6.33
N ARG A 2 -7.88 -11.48 6.87
CA ARG A 2 -8.82 -10.45 6.43
C ARG A 2 -8.04 -9.15 6.17
N ILE A 3 -8.41 -8.41 5.13
CA ILE A 3 -7.82 -7.11 4.81
C ILE A 3 -8.95 -6.09 4.90
N LEU A 4 -8.76 -5.03 5.69
CA LEU A 4 -9.75 -3.98 5.86
C LEU A 4 -9.12 -2.62 5.58
N LEU A 5 -9.83 -1.79 4.83
CA LEU A 5 -9.45 -0.41 4.55
C LEU A 5 -10.33 0.56 5.34
N LYS A 6 -9.69 1.46 6.07
CA LYS A 6 -10.29 2.70 6.56
C LYS A 6 -9.88 3.83 5.62
N TYR A 7 -10.81 4.31 4.82
CA TYR A 7 -10.58 5.45 3.92
C TYR A 7 -11.21 6.73 4.50
N PRO A 8 -10.58 7.91 4.33
CA PRO A 8 -11.10 9.18 4.86
C PRO A 8 -12.56 9.43 4.49
N GLY A 9 -13.44 9.51 5.50
CA GLY A 9 -14.84 9.90 5.31
C GLY A 9 -15.71 8.87 4.57
N ILE A 10 -15.21 7.66 4.28
CA ILE A 10 -15.96 6.61 3.59
C ILE A 10 -16.11 5.40 4.49
N ALA A 11 -17.36 5.04 4.79
CA ALA A 11 -17.72 3.80 5.48
C ALA A 11 -17.89 2.66 4.48
N GLY A 12 -17.50 1.45 4.88
CA GLY A 12 -17.76 0.21 4.15
C GLY A 12 -18.70 -0.74 4.92
N ASP A 13 -18.84 -1.96 4.42
CA ASP A 13 -19.83 -2.95 4.91
C ASP A 13 -19.28 -3.98 5.92
N SER A 14 -18.06 -3.81 6.45
CA SER A 14 -17.51 -4.77 7.41
C SER A 14 -18.38 -4.87 8.67
N LEU A 15 -18.77 -6.12 9.01
CA LEU A 15 -19.46 -6.48 10.25
C LEU A 15 -18.51 -7.10 11.28
N LEU A 16 -17.20 -7.09 11.01
CA LEU A 16 -16.22 -7.71 11.89
C LEU A 16 -16.15 -6.98 13.24
N GLN A 17 -16.25 -7.72 14.35
CA GLN A 17 -16.21 -7.15 15.70
C GLN A 17 -14.93 -6.32 15.91
N GLY A 18 -15.07 -5.06 16.33
CA GLY A 18 -13.95 -4.12 16.51
C GLY A 18 -13.45 -3.45 15.22
N TYR A 19 -14.02 -3.81 14.07
CA TYR A 19 -13.70 -3.27 12.75
C TYR A 19 -14.94 -3.04 11.89
N SER A 20 -16.03 -2.65 12.54
CA SER A 20 -17.28 -2.33 11.87
C SER A 20 -17.14 -1.09 10.99
N ASN A 21 -17.89 -1.03 9.90
CA ASN A 21 -17.92 0.08 8.94
C ASN A 21 -16.60 0.32 8.18
N LEU A 22 -15.66 -0.63 8.22
CA LEU A 22 -14.48 -0.60 7.35
C LEU A 22 -14.80 -1.25 6.00
N ILE A 23 -14.06 -0.87 4.98
CA ILE A 23 -14.17 -1.43 3.64
C ILE A 23 -13.48 -2.78 3.63
N PHE A 24 -14.18 -3.82 3.18
CA PHE A 24 -13.61 -5.15 3.06
C PHE A 24 -12.80 -5.26 1.77
N CYS A 25 -11.56 -5.74 1.87
CA CYS A 25 -10.69 -5.96 0.71
C CYS A 25 -10.38 -7.45 0.56
N THR A 26 -10.44 -7.94 -0.68
CA THR A 26 -10.11 -9.32 -1.09
C THR A 26 -8.65 -9.45 -1.50
N LYS A 27 -8.03 -8.36 -1.97
CA LYS A 27 -6.65 -8.35 -2.47
C LYS A 27 -5.91 -7.09 -2.03
N PHE A 28 -4.61 -7.22 -1.83
CA PHE A 28 -3.67 -6.11 -1.65
C PHE A 28 -2.42 -6.41 -2.46
N ASP A 29 -2.01 -5.47 -3.30
CA ASP A 29 -0.73 -5.49 -3.98
C ASP A 29 -0.02 -4.15 -3.75
N MET A 30 1.25 -4.20 -3.37
CA MET A 30 2.12 -3.04 -3.29
C MET A 30 3.42 -3.39 -3.98
N ARG A 31 3.85 -2.53 -4.90
CA ARG A 31 5.08 -2.73 -5.67
C ARG A 31 6.06 -1.60 -5.36
N THR A 32 7.32 -1.97 -5.19
CA THR A 32 8.42 -1.02 -5.06
C THR A 32 9.41 -1.26 -6.19
N GLY A 33 9.97 -0.17 -6.73
CA GLY A 33 10.96 -0.20 -7.79
C GLY A 33 12.23 0.53 -7.38
N THR A 34 13.38 0.04 -7.84
CA THR A 34 14.64 0.78 -7.81
C THR A 34 14.98 1.23 -9.23
N ASN A 35 15.23 2.52 -9.43
CA ASN A 35 15.84 2.99 -10.65
C ASN A 35 17.32 2.56 -10.62
N ASP A 36 17.67 1.43 -11.24
CA ASP A 36 19.06 1.21 -11.63
C ASP A 36 19.40 2.21 -12.74
N ALA A 37 20.57 2.85 -12.60
CA ALA A 37 21.04 3.84 -13.56
C ALA A 37 21.10 3.21 -14.96
N GLY A 38 20.26 3.68 -15.88
CA GLY A 38 20.25 3.25 -17.29
C GLY A 38 19.01 2.52 -17.79
N SER A 39 17.97 2.29 -16.96
CA SER A 39 16.70 1.72 -17.46
C SER A 39 15.59 2.77 -17.52
N LEU A 40 15.34 3.26 -18.74
CA LEU A 40 14.04 3.64 -19.30
C LEU A 40 12.95 2.68 -18.75
N GLU A 41 11.73 3.01 -18.30
CA GLU A 41 10.80 4.11 -18.50
C GLU A 41 9.67 4.04 -17.44
N TYR A 42 9.16 5.20 -17.00
CA TYR A 42 7.72 5.45 -16.90
C TYR A 42 7.50 6.96 -17.14
N GLY A 43 7.50 7.33 -18.43
CA GLY A 43 7.14 8.65 -18.96
C GLY A 43 8.32 9.62 -19.14
N ALA A 44 8.73 9.80 -20.41
CA ALA A 44 9.66 10.81 -20.94
C ALA A 44 9.25 12.26 -20.56
N ALA A 45 10.07 13.30 -20.63
CA ALA A 45 11.41 13.54 -21.17
C ALA A 45 12.05 14.65 -20.32
N VAL A 46 13.36 14.58 -20.07
CA VAL A 46 14.13 15.82 -19.90
C VAL A 46 15.25 15.72 -20.91
N GLU A 47 15.06 16.44 -22.02
CA GLU A 47 16.14 16.85 -22.88
C GLU A 47 17.18 17.56 -21.99
N ASP A 48 18.30 16.91 -21.74
CA ASP A 48 19.53 17.62 -21.45
C ASP A 48 20.58 17.01 -22.39
N ASN A 49 20.64 17.60 -23.57
CA ASN A 49 21.89 17.71 -24.33
C ASN A 49 22.94 18.21 -23.35
N ASP A 50 23.97 17.39 -23.04
CA ASP A 50 25.36 17.85 -23.02
C ASP A 50 26.35 16.79 -22.47
N TYR A 51 27.18 16.32 -23.41
CA TYR A 51 28.58 15.87 -23.34
C TYR A 51 28.93 14.36 -23.39
N ASP A 52 29.34 14.01 -24.62
CA ASP A 52 30.50 13.20 -25.01
C ASP A 52 30.59 11.74 -24.56
N VAL A 53 29.78 10.94 -25.24
CA VAL A 53 30.18 9.60 -25.69
C VAL A 53 31.07 9.77 -26.92
N TYR A 54 32.38 9.94 -26.75
CA TYR A 54 33.41 9.48 -27.69
C TYR A 54 34.78 9.52 -27.01
N GLY A 55 35.58 8.48 -27.24
CA GLY A 55 37.03 8.62 -27.17
C GLY A 55 37.71 7.70 -26.19
N ILE A 56 38.02 6.50 -26.66
CA ILE A 56 39.06 5.64 -26.16
C ILE A 56 40.36 6.47 -26.00
N ALA A 57 40.98 6.38 -24.83
CA ALA A 57 42.38 6.73 -24.55
C ALA A 57 42.84 8.18 -24.86
N ALA A 58 42.79 9.06 -23.86
CA ALA A 58 43.79 10.11 -23.72
C ALA A 58 43.99 10.50 -22.25
N MET A 59 45.26 10.39 -21.82
CA MET A 59 45.88 11.12 -20.70
C MET A 59 45.68 10.56 -19.27
N GLN A 60 46.70 9.77 -18.91
CA GLN A 60 47.24 9.62 -17.57
C GLN A 60 47.36 10.98 -16.83
N GLU A 61 47.10 10.98 -15.52
CA GLU A 61 47.72 11.82 -14.45
C GLU A 61 46.81 12.50 -13.41
N ASN A 62 45.47 12.52 -13.51
CA ASN A 62 44.65 13.30 -12.55
C ASN A 62 43.64 12.52 -11.68
N TYR A 63 43.99 11.31 -11.21
CA TYR A 63 43.15 10.49 -10.31
C TYR A 63 43.22 10.85 -8.81
N ARG A 64 43.34 12.13 -8.45
CA ARG A 64 43.12 12.56 -7.06
C ARG A 64 42.00 13.58 -6.99
N LYS A 65 40.82 13.08 -6.61
CA LYS A 65 39.55 13.78 -6.30
C LYS A 65 38.44 13.62 -7.35
N VAL A 66 38.11 12.39 -7.74
CA VAL A 66 36.74 12.10 -8.18
C VAL A 66 36.00 11.49 -6.99
N LYS A 67 35.23 12.29 -6.26
CA LYS A 67 34.25 11.73 -5.32
C LYS A 67 33.26 10.92 -6.16
N PRO A 68 32.91 9.67 -5.80
CA PRO A 68 31.82 8.99 -6.46
C PRO A 68 30.55 9.82 -6.25
N ARG A 69 30.10 10.53 -7.28
CA ARG A 69 28.74 11.09 -7.35
C ARG A 69 27.80 9.93 -7.70
N SER A 70 27.65 8.96 -6.79
CA SER A 70 26.47 8.10 -6.86
C SER A 70 25.29 9.00 -6.50
N LYS A 71 24.47 9.37 -7.51
CA LYS A 71 23.17 10.00 -7.24
C LYS A 71 22.43 9.05 -6.28
N PRO A 72 21.87 9.55 -5.15
CA PRO A 72 21.12 8.70 -4.25
C PRO A 72 20.03 7.98 -5.03
N ARG A 73 20.01 6.65 -4.94
CA ARG A 73 18.97 5.82 -5.55
C ARG A 73 17.63 6.28 -4.98
N THR A 74 16.76 6.78 -5.84
CA THR A 74 15.39 7.09 -5.44
C THR A 74 14.61 5.79 -5.54
N VAL A 75 14.17 5.27 -4.41
CA VAL A 75 13.23 4.15 -4.35
C VAL A 75 11.83 4.74 -4.46
N GLY A 76 11.08 4.31 -5.48
CA GLY A 76 9.69 4.69 -5.66
C GLY A 76 8.76 3.60 -5.11
N ILE A 77 7.66 4.00 -4.48
CA ILE A 77 6.50 3.13 -4.35
C ILE A 77 5.50 3.68 -5.36
N ASP A 78 5.17 2.88 -6.37
CA ASP A 78 4.43 3.36 -7.55
C ASP A 78 2.94 3.51 -7.23
N SER A 79 2.37 2.52 -6.55
CA SER A 79 0.97 2.51 -6.11
C SER A 79 0.72 1.42 -5.06
N VAL A 80 -0.40 1.57 -4.35
CA VAL A 80 -1.04 0.46 -3.61
C VAL A 80 -2.34 0.13 -4.33
N ASP A 81 -2.50 -1.12 -4.75
CA ASP A 81 -3.71 -1.62 -5.38
C ASP A 81 -4.49 -2.50 -4.39
N LEU A 82 -5.79 -2.27 -4.28
CA LEU A 82 -6.70 -3.04 -3.44
C LEU A 82 -7.84 -3.60 -4.29
N GLY A 83 -8.12 -4.89 -4.12
CA GLY A 83 -9.33 -5.53 -4.66
C GLY A 83 -10.42 -5.57 -3.60
N LYS A 84 -11.68 -5.33 -3.98
CA LYS A 84 -12.85 -5.42 -3.09
C LYS A 84 -14.11 -5.86 -3.86
N PRO A 85 -15.10 -6.49 -3.20
CA PRO A 85 -16.43 -6.68 -3.80
C PRO A 85 -17.17 -5.33 -3.87
N ILE A 86 -18.15 -5.18 -4.75
CA ILE A 86 -19.07 -4.02 -4.75
C ILE A 86 -19.79 -3.92 -3.40
N ASP A 87 -19.79 -2.74 -2.78
CA ASP A 87 -20.36 -2.50 -1.44
C ASP A 87 -20.84 -1.04 -1.31
N MET A 88 -21.30 -0.62 -0.12
CA MET A 88 -21.77 0.75 0.10
C MET A 88 -20.70 1.84 -0.15
N ALA A 89 -19.41 1.50 -0.08
CA ALA A 89 -18.31 2.44 -0.30
C ALA A 89 -18.05 2.70 -1.78
N SER A 90 -18.47 1.80 -2.67
CA SER A 90 -18.24 1.84 -4.11
C SER A 90 -18.51 3.21 -4.77
N PRO A 91 -19.72 3.81 -4.67
CA PRO A 91 -19.99 5.10 -5.32
C PRO A 91 -19.15 6.25 -4.76
N LEU A 92 -18.79 6.19 -3.47
CA LEU A 92 -17.97 7.22 -2.83
C LEU A 92 -16.50 7.10 -3.24
N LEU A 93 -15.97 5.88 -3.33
CA LEU A 93 -14.62 5.61 -3.83
C LEU A 93 -14.48 6.03 -5.30
N LEU A 94 -15.46 5.69 -6.14
CA LEU A 94 -15.52 6.17 -7.52
C LEU A 94 -15.50 7.70 -7.57
N LYS A 95 -16.33 8.37 -6.76
CA LYS A 95 -16.35 9.84 -6.69
C LYS A 95 -15.00 10.42 -6.30
N THR A 96 -14.27 9.79 -5.37
CA THR A 96 -12.94 10.27 -4.96
C THR A 96 -11.88 10.15 -6.05
N ALA A 97 -12.05 9.26 -7.04
CA ALA A 97 -11.15 9.18 -8.19
C ALA A 97 -11.21 10.40 -9.11
N PHE A 98 -12.29 11.19 -9.03
CA PHE A 98 -12.48 12.44 -9.79
C PHE A 98 -12.32 13.70 -8.93
N ALA A 99 -12.06 13.55 -7.63
CA ALA A 99 -11.91 14.67 -6.70
C ALA A 99 -10.46 15.15 -6.64
N ASP A 100 -10.23 16.40 -6.27
CA ASP A 100 -8.88 16.87 -6.02
C ASP A 100 -8.25 16.14 -4.81
N PRO A 101 -6.93 15.86 -4.83
CA PRO A 101 -6.23 15.32 -3.68
C PRO A 101 -6.40 16.24 -2.45
N VAL A 102 -6.76 15.65 -1.31
CA VAL A 102 -6.92 16.38 -0.05
C VAL A 102 -5.63 16.24 0.77
N PRO A 103 -4.87 17.33 1.02
CA PRO A 103 -3.68 17.28 1.85
C PRO A 103 -4.00 16.79 3.27
N GLY A 104 -3.16 15.92 3.81
CA GLY A 104 -3.33 15.32 5.13
C GLY A 104 -4.37 14.20 5.20
N ALA A 105 -4.99 13.80 4.09
CA ALA A 105 -5.90 12.67 4.06
C ALA A 105 -5.15 11.36 4.38
N GLU A 106 -5.65 10.59 5.35
CA GLU A 106 -5.02 9.35 5.80
C GLU A 106 -5.89 8.11 5.56
N ALA A 107 -5.38 7.16 4.78
CA ALA A 107 -5.96 5.82 4.67
C ALA A 107 -5.19 4.84 5.56
N THR A 108 -5.90 3.92 6.21
CA THR A 108 -5.28 2.84 6.98
C THR A 108 -5.73 1.48 6.48
N ILE A 109 -4.78 0.60 6.21
CA ILE A 109 -5.00 -0.78 5.79
C ILE A 109 -4.61 -1.70 6.94
N TYR A 110 -5.55 -2.53 7.38
CA TYR A 110 -5.34 -3.51 8.44
C TYR A 110 -5.31 -4.92 7.86
N PHE A 111 -4.26 -5.66 8.20
CA PHE A 111 -4.20 -7.10 7.97
C PHE A 111 -4.45 -7.84 9.27
N LEU A 112 -5.50 -8.65 9.25
CA LEU A 112 -6.01 -9.35 10.41
C LEU A 112 -5.84 -10.85 10.24
N ARG A 113 -5.44 -11.49 11.32
CA ARG A 113 -5.41 -12.95 11.44
C ARG A 113 -6.42 -13.40 12.50
N PRO A 114 -7.08 -14.56 12.30
CA PRO A 114 -7.92 -15.13 13.35
C PRO A 114 -7.03 -15.43 14.57
N ILE A 115 -7.56 -15.15 15.76
CA ILE A 115 -6.96 -15.60 17.02
C ILE A 115 -7.47 -17.02 17.22
N ASP A 116 -6.56 -17.98 17.34
CA ASP A 116 -6.94 -19.33 17.70
C ASP A 116 -7.36 -19.33 19.18
N THR A 117 -8.67 -19.34 19.44
CA THR A 117 -9.25 -19.28 20.78
C THR A 117 -9.06 -20.57 21.59
N GLN A 118 -8.27 -21.54 21.09
CA GLN A 118 -7.97 -22.80 21.78
C GLN A 118 -7.23 -22.62 23.12
N ALA A 119 -6.59 -21.46 23.38
CA ALA A 119 -5.93 -21.19 24.66
C ALA A 119 -6.87 -20.71 25.78
N SER A 120 -8.18 -20.64 25.57
CA SER A 120 -9.15 -20.18 26.60
C SER A 120 -10.42 -21.04 26.70
N ALA A 121 -10.48 -22.17 25.99
CA ALA A 121 -11.67 -23.01 25.89
C ALA A 121 -11.81 -24.09 26.98
N GLU A 122 -10.98 -24.09 28.04
CA GLU A 122 -11.18 -25.00 29.17
C GLU A 122 -12.28 -24.54 30.16
N GLN A 123 -12.96 -23.41 29.92
CA GLN A 123 -13.86 -22.86 30.95
C GLN A 123 -15.20 -22.27 30.49
N SER A 124 -15.76 -22.67 29.35
CA SER A 124 -17.16 -22.33 29.07
C SER A 124 -17.81 -23.25 28.04
N GLY A 125 -18.71 -24.10 28.51
CA GLY A 125 -19.67 -24.78 27.65
C GLY A 125 -20.71 -23.79 27.12
N LEU A 126 -20.45 -23.17 25.98
CA LEU A 126 -21.46 -22.50 25.17
C LEU A 126 -21.12 -22.66 23.67
N ALA A 127 -22.11 -23.13 22.92
CA ALA A 127 -22.07 -23.27 21.48
C ALA A 127 -21.84 -21.91 20.79
N GLY A 128 -21.03 -21.90 19.73
CA GLY A 128 -20.85 -20.76 18.82
C GLY A 128 -19.75 -19.78 19.25
N GLY A 129 -18.48 -20.20 19.20
CA GLY A 129 -17.36 -19.32 19.48
C GLY A 129 -17.24 -18.16 18.48
N THR A 130 -17.28 -16.93 18.97
CA THR A 130 -16.92 -15.74 18.16
C THR A 130 -15.43 -15.79 17.84
N ILE A 131 -15.08 -15.89 16.56
CA ILE A 131 -13.68 -15.84 16.13
C ILE A 131 -13.17 -14.42 16.34
N GLY A 132 -12.24 -14.24 17.28
CA GLY A 132 -11.51 -12.98 17.47
C GLY A 132 -10.50 -12.73 16.36
N PHE A 133 -10.19 -11.47 16.08
CA PHE A 133 -9.20 -11.07 15.08
C PHE A 133 -8.17 -10.11 15.66
N ASP A 134 -6.89 -10.38 15.39
CA ASP A 134 -5.78 -9.54 15.80
C ASP A 134 -5.08 -8.91 14.58
N LYS A 135 -4.59 -7.67 14.74
CA LYS A 135 -3.83 -6.95 13.72
C LYS A 135 -2.39 -7.43 13.77
N PHE A 136 -1.90 -8.02 12.68
CA PHE A 136 -0.48 -8.38 12.59
C PHE A 136 0.31 -7.43 11.69
N LEU A 137 -0.38 -6.68 10.82
CA LEU A 137 0.23 -5.65 9.97
C LEU A 137 -0.74 -4.47 9.82
N THR A 138 -0.24 -3.25 10.02
CA THR A 138 -0.97 -2.01 9.76
C THR A 138 -0.15 -1.15 8.82
N ILE A 139 -0.78 -0.63 7.77
CA ILE A 139 -0.17 0.32 6.83
C ILE A 139 -0.99 1.61 6.87
N VAL A 140 -0.36 2.74 7.16
CA VAL A 140 -0.96 4.08 7.12
C VAL A 140 -0.36 4.83 5.95
N LEU A 141 -1.22 5.33 5.07
CA LEU A 141 -0.89 6.12 3.89
C LEU A 141 -1.32 7.57 4.16
N THR A 142 -0.42 8.53 3.99
CA THR A 142 -0.71 9.97 4.16
C THR A 142 -0.71 10.70 2.81
N ASP A 143 -1.53 11.74 2.72
CA ASP A 143 -1.88 12.44 1.47
C ASP A 143 -2.44 11.45 0.43
N VAL A 144 -3.34 10.57 0.87
CA VAL A 144 -3.88 9.51 0.02
C VAL A 144 -4.84 10.07 -1.02
N HIS A 145 -4.77 9.54 -2.23
CA HIS A 145 -5.72 9.85 -3.31
C HIS A 145 -5.95 8.64 -4.23
N VAL A 146 -7.20 8.41 -4.64
CA VAL A 146 -7.56 7.36 -5.59
C VAL A 146 -7.14 7.78 -6.99
N THR A 147 -6.19 7.07 -7.59
CA THR A 147 -5.67 7.37 -8.94
C THR A 147 -6.34 6.55 -10.03
N SER A 148 -6.90 5.40 -9.68
CA SER A 148 -7.62 4.53 -10.59
C SER A 148 -8.73 3.80 -9.86
N TYR A 149 -9.84 3.60 -10.55
CA TYR A 149 -10.99 2.85 -10.07
C TYR A 149 -11.55 2.03 -11.23
N THR A 150 -11.52 0.71 -11.08
CA THR A 150 -12.03 -0.24 -12.08
C THR A 150 -13.13 -1.06 -11.46
N VAL A 151 -14.26 -1.18 -12.16
CA VAL A 151 -15.33 -2.12 -11.82
C VAL A 151 -15.44 -3.14 -12.92
N SER A 152 -15.49 -4.41 -12.56
CA SER A 152 -15.66 -5.53 -13.47
C SER A 152 -16.74 -6.46 -12.94
N ALA A 153 -17.66 -6.87 -13.81
CA ALA A 153 -18.64 -7.90 -13.50
C ALA A 153 -18.39 -9.10 -14.43
N GLY A 154 -18.14 -10.27 -13.84
CA GLY A 154 -18.06 -11.52 -14.57
C GLY A 154 -19.44 -12.05 -14.95
N THR A 155 -19.51 -12.94 -15.94
CA THR A 155 -20.75 -13.64 -16.32
C THR A 155 -21.02 -14.91 -15.49
N SER A 156 -20.27 -15.15 -14.41
CA SER A 156 -20.46 -16.30 -13.53
C SER A 156 -21.63 -16.09 -12.56
N ALA A 157 -22.23 -17.20 -12.11
CA ALA A 157 -23.49 -17.28 -11.37
C ALA A 157 -23.51 -16.59 -9.98
N ASP A 158 -22.39 -15.99 -9.58
CA ASP A 158 -22.16 -15.53 -8.22
C ASP A 158 -22.68 -14.08 -8.02
N ASN A 159 -23.09 -13.40 -9.10
CA ASN A 159 -23.61 -12.02 -9.13
C ASN A 159 -22.74 -10.99 -8.38
N SER A 160 -21.48 -11.32 -8.09
CA SER A 160 -20.55 -10.45 -7.40
C SER A 160 -19.66 -9.74 -8.43
N GLY A 161 -19.88 -8.44 -8.59
CA GLY A 161 -18.89 -7.60 -9.26
C GLY A 161 -17.68 -7.39 -8.36
N ASP A 162 -16.51 -7.33 -8.98
CA ASP A 162 -15.24 -7.02 -8.34
C ASP A 162 -14.80 -5.60 -8.72
N GLU A 163 -14.17 -4.92 -7.77
CA GLU A 163 -13.61 -3.60 -7.95
C GLU A 163 -12.12 -3.62 -7.62
N THR A 164 -11.34 -2.83 -8.36
CA THR A 164 -9.94 -2.54 -8.05
C THR A 164 -9.78 -1.05 -7.87
N ILE A 165 -9.17 -0.66 -6.74
CA ILE A 165 -8.82 0.73 -6.43
C ILE A 165 -7.31 0.87 -6.34
N SER A 166 -6.75 1.86 -7.03
CA SER A 166 -5.33 2.21 -6.92
C SER A 166 -5.20 3.50 -6.12
N LEU A 167 -4.30 3.49 -5.13
CA LEU A 167 -4.04 4.60 -4.23
C LEU A 167 -2.64 5.15 -4.45
N SER A 168 -2.55 6.46 -4.61
CA SER A 168 -1.31 7.24 -4.47
C SER A 168 -1.23 7.85 -3.07
N PHE A 169 0.00 8.14 -2.62
CA PHE A 169 0.30 8.71 -1.31
C PHE A 169 1.71 9.31 -1.30
N THR A 170 2.00 10.16 -0.32
CA THR A 170 3.34 10.79 -0.16
C THR A 170 4.17 10.16 0.96
N LYS A 171 3.50 9.51 1.92
CA LYS A 171 4.14 8.87 3.06
C LYS A 171 3.45 7.55 3.38
N LEU A 172 4.25 6.56 3.75
CA LEU A 172 3.80 5.26 4.20
C LEU A 172 4.43 4.95 5.56
N ASN A 173 3.59 4.60 6.53
CA ASN A 173 4.03 4.03 7.80
C ASN A 173 3.52 2.60 7.89
N MET A 174 4.41 1.65 8.06
CA MET A 174 4.09 0.24 8.20
C MET A 174 4.50 -0.24 9.60
N THR A 175 3.59 -0.93 10.29
CA THR A 175 3.86 -1.54 11.58
C THR A 175 3.51 -3.01 11.53
N TYR A 176 4.51 -3.87 11.67
CA TYR A 176 4.33 -5.31 11.83
C TYR A 176 4.34 -5.68 13.31
N VAL A 177 3.39 -6.51 13.75
CA VAL A 177 3.31 -7.03 15.11
C VAL A 177 3.88 -8.45 15.11
N HIS A 178 5.09 -8.57 15.64
CA HIS A 178 5.73 -9.86 15.90
C HIS A 178 5.40 -10.32 17.32
N TYR A 179 5.16 -11.62 17.50
CA TYR A 179 4.95 -12.18 18.83
C TYR A 179 6.20 -12.91 19.29
N LYS A 180 6.82 -12.44 20.38
CA LYS A 180 7.97 -13.09 21.01
C LYS A 180 7.59 -13.46 22.43
N ASN A 181 7.66 -14.76 22.77
CA ASN A 181 7.28 -15.29 24.08
C ASN A 181 5.86 -14.89 24.53
N GLY A 182 4.90 -14.88 23.59
CA GLY A 182 3.50 -14.51 23.86
C GLY A 182 3.25 -13.01 24.02
N GLN A 183 4.28 -12.16 23.96
CA GLN A 183 4.15 -10.71 24.05
C GLN A 183 4.24 -10.06 22.67
N PRO A 184 3.34 -9.12 22.33
CA PRO A 184 3.39 -8.39 21.08
C PRO A 184 4.58 -7.41 21.07
N GLN A 185 5.34 -7.41 19.99
CA GLN A 185 6.45 -6.50 19.72
C GLN A 185 6.22 -5.81 18.37
N ASN A 186 6.16 -4.48 18.37
CA ASN A 186 5.95 -3.69 17.17
C ASN A 186 7.29 -3.45 16.45
N VAL A 187 7.29 -3.68 15.14
CA VAL A 187 8.38 -3.35 14.23
C VAL A 187 7.90 -2.25 13.28
N PRO A 188 8.12 -0.96 13.61
CA PRO A 188 7.70 0.15 12.78
C PRO A 188 8.71 0.46 11.67
N VAL A 189 8.20 0.85 10.51
CA VAL A 189 8.95 1.34 9.35
C VAL A 189 8.23 2.57 8.80
N GLU A 190 8.95 3.67 8.60
CA GLU A 190 8.46 4.89 7.95
C GLU A 190 9.18 5.09 6.62
N ILE A 191 8.42 5.35 5.55
CA ILE A 191 8.92 5.61 4.20
C ILE A 191 8.31 6.91 3.67
N LYS A 192 9.17 7.83 3.23
CA LYS A 192 8.77 9.05 2.51
C LYS A 192 8.91 8.80 1.01
N VAL A 193 7.82 8.93 0.27
CA VAL A 193 7.80 8.72 -1.18
C VAL A 193 8.17 10.03 -1.87
N ALA A 194 9.10 9.98 -2.82
CA ALA A 194 9.47 11.15 -3.59
C ALA A 194 8.28 11.59 -4.46
N LYS A 195 7.87 12.87 -4.36
CA LYS A 195 6.89 13.45 -5.27
C LYS A 195 7.50 13.51 -6.68
N LYS A 196 6.84 12.91 -7.67
CA LYS A 196 7.13 13.18 -9.08
C LYS A 196 6.82 14.67 -9.30
N LYS A 197 7.83 15.45 -9.67
CA LYS A 197 7.65 16.84 -10.10
C LYS A 197 7.21 16.86 -11.56
#